data_AF-A0A536AM41-F1
#
_entry.id   AF-A0A536AM41-F1
#
_cell.length_a   1.000
_cell.length_b   1.000
_cell.length_c   1.000
_cell.angle_alpha   90.00
_cell.angle_beta   90.00
_cell.angle_gamma   90.00
#
_symmetry.space_group_name_H-M   'P 1'
#
loop_
_entity.id
_entity.type
_entity.pdbx_description
1 polymer ?
#
loop_
_entity_poly.entity_id
_entity_poly.type
_entity_poly.pdbx_seq_one_letter_code
_entity_poly.pdbx_strand_id
1 'polypeptide(L)'
;NSVTNSGAILVPMLLAMIVSSVVGGQLISRTGRYKAQLLLGLALMGAGFFMLSTFSIGTTNQETIAAMVLIGLGLGMTMQTYTLVVQNSVSRADMAVATSTTQLSRSIGAAVGLAILGTILTQGLATSITRYLPPSAVQKLQSSGNGSSAAAVFDPAQLSHLPPAIAAAIRHGLADALHPVFLAGVPIIAIAFIATLFIPEVPLRQTAHVAAGKQAAAQ
;
A
#
# COMPACT_ATOMS: atom_id res chain seq x y z
N ASN A 1 -13.53 23.21 0.88
CA ASN A 1 -12.22 23.03 0.19
C ASN A 1 -11.44 21.77 0.57
N SER A 2 -11.91 20.89 1.46
CA SER A 2 -11.11 19.74 1.95
C SER A 2 -11.35 18.40 1.24
N VAL A 3 -12.52 18.18 0.64
CA VAL A 3 -12.86 16.87 0.06
C VAL A 3 -12.18 16.65 -1.31
N THR A 4 -12.10 17.69 -2.14
CA THR A 4 -11.48 17.61 -3.47
C THR A 4 -9.95 17.48 -3.42
N ASN A 5 -9.29 18.13 -2.45
CA ASN A 5 -7.82 18.13 -2.37
C ASN A 5 -7.25 16.79 -1.89
N SER A 6 -7.90 16.12 -0.92
CA SER A 6 -7.45 14.80 -0.45
C SER A 6 -7.62 13.72 -1.53
N GLY A 7 -8.71 13.79 -2.31
CA GLY A 7 -8.90 12.89 -3.45
C GLY A 7 -7.90 13.15 -4.59
N ALA A 8 -7.55 14.41 -4.83
CA ALA A 8 -6.59 14.78 -5.87
C ALA A 8 -5.17 14.24 -5.62
N ILE A 9 -4.78 13.99 -4.37
CA ILE A 9 -3.47 13.40 -4.01
C ILE A 9 -3.43 11.89 -4.29
N LEU A 10 -4.58 11.21 -4.21
CA LEU A 10 -4.68 9.77 -4.51
C LEU A 10 -4.68 9.47 -6.02
N VAL A 11 -5.14 10.42 -6.85
CA VAL A 11 -5.18 10.24 -8.31
C VAL A 11 -3.79 9.96 -8.91
N PRO A 12 -2.72 10.73 -8.61
CA PRO A 12 -1.36 10.43 -9.05
C PRO A 12 -0.88 9.04 -8.64
N MET A 13 -1.19 8.60 -7.42
CA MET A 13 -0.82 7.27 -6.93
C MET A 13 -1.46 6.17 -7.79
N LEU A 14 -2.77 6.28 -8.04
CA LEU A 14 -3.51 5.31 -8.84
C LEU A 14 -3.03 5.28 -10.29
N LEU A 15 -2.77 6.45 -10.88
CA LEU A 15 -2.19 6.54 -12.22
C LEU A 15 -0.80 5.90 -12.29
N ALA A 16 0.07 6.20 -11.33
CA ALA A 16 1.40 5.59 -11.24
C ALA A 16 1.31 4.07 -11.12
N MET A 17 0.39 3.57 -10.30
CA MET A 17 0.14 2.14 -10.13
C MET A 17 -0.33 1.46 -11.42
N ILE A 18 -1.26 2.07 -12.16
CA ILE A 18 -1.74 1.53 -13.44
C ILE A 18 -0.61 1.49 -14.46
N VAL A 19 0.11 2.61 -14.62
CA VAL A 19 1.22 2.73 -15.58
C VAL A 19 2.31 1.70 -15.27
N SER A 20 2.73 1.60 -13.99
CA SER A 20 3.78 0.66 -13.62
C SER A 20 3.36 -0.81 -13.73
N SER A 21 2.08 -1.11 -13.51
CA SER A 21 1.52 -2.44 -13.74
C SER A 21 1.56 -2.83 -15.22
N VAL A 22 1.18 -1.92 -16.12
CA VAL A 22 1.19 -2.17 -17.58
C VAL A 22 2.62 -2.29 -18.09
N VAL A 23 3.47 -1.32 -17.76
CA VAL A 23 4.88 -1.30 -18.17
C VAL A 23 5.62 -2.49 -17.59
N GLY A 24 5.38 -2.84 -16.32
CA GLY A 24 6.01 -3.98 -15.67
C GLY A 24 5.60 -5.31 -16.29
N GLY A 25 4.32 -5.49 -16.61
CA GLY A 25 3.83 -6.67 -17.33
C GLY A 25 4.52 -6.82 -18.70
N GLN A 26 4.55 -5.75 -19.50
CA GLN A 26 5.22 -5.74 -20.80
C GLN A 26 6.72 -6.02 -20.70
N LEU A 27 7.40 -5.40 -19.72
CA LEU A 27 8.84 -5.58 -19.52
C LEU A 27 9.17 -7.02 -19.11
N ILE A 28 8.36 -7.64 -18.25
CA ILE A 28 8.51 -9.05 -17.88
C ILE A 28 8.27 -9.95 -19.09
N SER A 29 7.25 -9.68 -19.91
CA SER A 29 6.99 -10.46 -21.14
C SER A 29 8.14 -10.38 -22.15
N ARG A 30 8.85 -9.24 -22.23
CA ARG A 30 9.98 -9.06 -23.16
C ARG A 30 11.31 -9.59 -22.61
N THR A 31 11.60 -9.35 -21.34
CA THR A 31 12.89 -9.72 -20.73
C THR A 31 12.89 -11.14 -20.18
N GLY A 32 11.72 -11.70 -19.86
CA GLY A 32 11.56 -12.99 -19.19
C GLY A 32 12.03 -12.99 -17.72
N ARG A 33 12.48 -11.84 -17.20
CA ARG A 33 13.08 -11.68 -15.87
C ARG A 33 12.17 -10.85 -14.97
N TYR A 34 11.53 -11.48 -13.99
CA TYR A 34 10.65 -10.80 -13.03
C TYR A 34 11.34 -10.36 -11.74
N LYS A 35 12.48 -10.97 -11.37
CA LYS A 35 13.12 -10.74 -10.06
C LYS A 35 13.62 -9.30 -9.92
N ALA A 36 14.29 -8.77 -10.94
CA ALA A 36 14.78 -7.39 -10.95
C ALA A 36 13.62 -6.38 -10.82
N GLN A 37 12.52 -6.62 -11.52
CA GLN A 37 11.32 -5.78 -11.46
C GLN A 37 10.67 -5.79 -10.07
N LEU A 38 10.62 -6.97 -9.43
CA LEU A 38 10.06 -7.14 -8.10
C LEU A 38 10.89 -6.40 -7.03
N LEU A 39 12.22 -6.53 -7.10
CA LEU A 39 13.16 -5.82 -6.22
C LEU A 39 13.09 -4.31 -6.43
N LEU A 40 13.07 -3.84 -7.67
CA LEU A 40 12.94 -2.42 -7.99
C LEU A 40 11.61 -1.86 -7.45
N GLY A 41 10.50 -2.58 -7.63
CA GLY A 41 9.19 -2.18 -7.11
C GLY A 41 9.16 -2.07 -5.59
N LEU A 42 9.74 -3.04 -4.88
CA LEU A 42 9.86 -3.01 -3.41
C LEU A 42 10.78 -1.87 -2.93
N ALA A 43 11.88 -1.61 -3.64
CA ALA A 43 12.79 -0.51 -3.32
C ALA A 43 12.10 0.85 -3.50
N LEU A 44 11.38 1.06 -4.60
CA LEU A 44 10.60 2.28 -4.84
C LEU A 44 9.51 2.47 -3.79
N MET A 45 8.78 1.41 -3.45
CA MET A 45 7.75 1.46 -2.41
C MET A 45 8.36 1.80 -1.04
N GLY A 46 9.49 1.18 -0.69
CA GLY A 46 10.22 1.44 0.54
C GLY A 46 10.73 2.88 0.62
N ALA A 47 11.27 3.41 -0.49
CA ALA A 47 11.68 4.81 -0.58
C ALA A 47 10.50 5.77 -0.38
N GLY A 48 9.33 5.46 -0.97
CA GLY A 48 8.11 6.24 -0.76
C GLY A 48 7.64 6.24 0.70
N PHE A 49 7.62 5.08 1.36
CA PHE A 49 7.27 4.97 2.78
C PHE A 49 8.28 5.69 3.69
N PHE A 50 9.58 5.57 3.39
CA PHE A 50 10.63 6.28 4.11
C PHE A 50 10.46 7.80 3.94
N MET A 51 10.17 8.27 2.73
CA MET A 51 9.93 9.68 2.45
C MET A 51 8.69 10.19 3.19
N LEU A 52 7.60 9.43 3.26
CA LEU A 52 6.45 9.77 4.11
C LEU A 52 6.81 9.83 5.61
N SER A 53 7.72 8.95 6.05
CA SER A 53 8.19 8.96 7.44
C SER A 53 9.09 10.14 7.79
N THR A 54 9.55 10.94 6.83
CA THR A 54 10.33 12.17 7.10
C THR A 54 9.50 13.44 6.99
N PHE A 55 8.20 13.34 6.67
CA PHE A 55 7.33 14.50 6.51
C PHE A 55 7.11 15.23 7.84
N SER A 56 7.09 16.56 7.75
CA SER A 56 6.85 17.48 8.86
C SER A 56 5.87 18.57 8.43
N ILE A 57 5.53 19.49 9.34
CA ILE A 57 4.47 20.51 9.17
C ILE A 57 4.75 21.45 7.97
N GLY A 58 6.00 21.52 7.47
CA GLY A 58 6.40 22.31 6.30
C GLY A 58 6.46 21.58 4.96
N THR A 59 6.07 20.30 4.90
CA THR A 59 6.18 19.51 3.66
C THR A 59 5.29 20.07 2.54
N THR A 60 5.87 20.19 1.35
CA THR A 60 5.17 20.72 0.17
C THR A 60 4.24 19.67 -0.45
N ASN A 61 3.18 20.13 -1.12
CA ASN A 61 2.29 19.25 -1.88
C ASN A 61 3.04 18.42 -2.94
N GLN A 62 4.14 18.94 -3.49
CA GLN A 62 4.95 18.25 -4.49
C GLN A 62 5.68 17.03 -3.91
N GLU A 63 6.26 17.14 -2.70
CA GLU A 63 6.91 16.02 -2.02
C GLU A 63 5.90 14.91 -1.70
N THR A 64 4.70 15.30 -1.28
CA THR A 64 3.60 14.34 -1.02
C THR A 64 3.20 13.59 -2.29
N ILE A 65 3.02 14.32 -3.40
CA ILE A 65 2.71 13.70 -4.70
C ILE A 65 3.85 12.77 -5.14
N ALA A 66 5.11 13.17 -4.98
CA ALA A 66 6.26 12.34 -5.33
C ALA A 66 6.30 11.03 -4.52
N ALA A 67 6.10 11.10 -3.20
CA ALA A 67 6.03 9.91 -2.35
C ALA A 67 4.86 9.00 -2.73
N MET A 68 3.69 9.56 -3.02
CA MET A 68 2.52 8.82 -3.50
C MET A 68 2.77 8.12 -4.84
N VAL A 69 3.46 8.79 -5.77
CA VAL A 69 3.86 8.20 -7.04
C VAL A 69 4.83 7.04 -6.82
N LEU A 70 5.85 7.20 -5.97
CA LEU A 70 6.80 6.11 -5.66
C LEU A 70 6.10 4.87 -5.10
N ILE A 71 5.16 5.06 -4.16
CA ILE A 71 4.36 3.97 -3.60
C ILE A 71 3.47 3.34 -4.68
N GLY A 72 2.80 4.15 -5.50
CA GLY A 72 1.98 3.69 -6.61
C GLY A 72 2.77 2.84 -7.60
N LEU A 73 3.95 3.32 -8.02
CA LEU A 73 4.86 2.60 -8.91
C LEU A 73 5.22 1.23 -8.31
N GLY A 74 5.65 1.20 -7.06
CA GLY A 74 6.03 -0.04 -6.37
C GLY A 74 4.87 -1.03 -6.22
N LEU A 75 3.67 -0.55 -5.87
CA LEU A 75 2.47 -1.38 -5.79
C LEU A 75 2.12 -2.00 -7.14
N GLY A 76 2.10 -1.21 -8.22
CA GLY A 76 1.73 -1.72 -9.55
C GLY A 76 2.74 -2.74 -10.08
N MET A 77 4.04 -2.54 -9.82
CA MET A 77 5.09 -3.48 -10.21
C MET A 77 5.02 -4.78 -9.42
N THR A 78 4.71 -4.74 -8.12
CA THR A 78 4.77 -5.92 -7.25
C THR A 78 3.49 -6.75 -7.29
N MET A 79 2.32 -6.11 -7.26
CA MET A 79 1.03 -6.77 -7.10
C MET A 79 0.75 -7.81 -8.19
N GLN A 80 1.01 -7.47 -9.45
CA GLN A 80 0.80 -8.40 -10.57
C GLN A 80 1.95 -9.41 -10.72
N THR A 81 3.17 -8.98 -10.45
CA THR A 81 4.36 -9.82 -10.61
C THR A 81 4.35 -10.99 -9.63
N TYR A 82 3.93 -10.81 -8.36
CA TYR A 82 3.81 -11.93 -7.42
C TYR A 82 2.81 -13.00 -7.89
N THR A 83 1.65 -12.58 -8.39
CA THR A 83 0.66 -13.51 -8.95
C THR A 83 1.26 -14.28 -10.12
N LEU A 84 1.97 -13.60 -11.02
CA LEU A 84 2.63 -14.24 -12.16
C LEU A 84 3.72 -15.24 -11.72
N VAL A 85 4.51 -14.92 -10.68
CA VAL A 85 5.55 -15.81 -10.16
C VAL A 85 4.96 -17.11 -9.61
N VAL A 86 3.91 -17.02 -8.80
CA VAL A 86 3.25 -18.21 -8.26
C VAL A 86 2.64 -19.05 -9.38
N GLN A 87 1.95 -18.40 -10.32
CA GLN A 87 1.35 -19.06 -11.48
C GLN A 87 2.38 -19.75 -12.37
N ASN A 88 3.56 -19.15 -12.58
CA ASN A 88 4.64 -19.75 -13.36
C ASN A 88 5.27 -20.97 -12.67
N SER A 89 5.14 -21.07 -11.34
CA SER A 89 5.77 -22.12 -10.52
C SER A 89 4.94 -23.39 -10.40
N VAL A 90 3.69 -23.39 -10.89
CA VAL A 90 2.76 -24.53 -10.77
C VAL A 90 2.35 -25.12 -12.12
N SER A 91 1.72 -26.30 -12.10
CA SER A 91 1.13 -26.91 -13.30
C SER A 91 -0.17 -26.19 -13.68
N ARG A 92 -0.62 -26.32 -14.94
CA ARG A 92 -1.91 -25.73 -15.37
C ARG A 92 -3.11 -26.29 -14.58
N ALA A 93 -3.04 -27.55 -14.16
CA ALA A 93 -4.09 -28.19 -13.37
C ALA A 93 -4.22 -27.56 -11.98
N ASP A 94 -3.11 -27.08 -11.40
CA ASP A 94 -3.07 -26.52 -10.05
C ASP A 94 -3.22 -24.98 -10.03
N MET A 95 -3.38 -24.33 -11.20
CA MET A 95 -3.46 -22.87 -11.32
C MET A 95 -4.55 -22.25 -10.44
N ALA A 96 -5.71 -22.89 -10.37
CA ALA A 96 -6.82 -22.43 -9.55
C ALA A 96 -6.48 -22.48 -8.06
N VAL A 97 -5.87 -23.59 -7.61
CA VAL A 97 -5.45 -23.80 -6.22
C VAL A 97 -4.34 -22.83 -5.83
N ALA A 98 -3.36 -22.63 -6.70
CA ALA A 98 -2.24 -21.71 -6.46
C ALA A 98 -2.72 -20.25 -6.36
N THR A 99 -3.65 -19.85 -7.24
CA THR A 99 -4.22 -18.50 -7.25
C THR A 99 -5.07 -18.25 -5.99
N SER A 100 -5.94 -19.19 -5.62
CA SER A 100 -6.78 -19.06 -4.42
C SER A 100 -5.95 -19.06 -3.14
N THR A 101 -4.92 -19.90 -3.05
CA THR A 101 -3.98 -19.93 -1.93
C THR A 101 -3.25 -18.59 -1.79
N THR A 102 -2.75 -18.05 -2.90
CA THR A 102 -2.10 -16.72 -2.91
C THR A 102 -3.05 -15.62 -2.46
N GLN A 103 -4.30 -15.65 -2.94
CA GLN A 103 -5.31 -14.68 -2.56
C GLN A 103 -5.67 -14.80 -1.07
N LEU A 104 -5.79 -16.02 -0.56
CA LEU A 104 -6.05 -16.27 0.86
C LEU A 104 -4.90 -15.76 1.73
N SER A 105 -3.66 -16.10 1.40
CA SER A 105 -2.46 -15.59 2.10
C SER A 105 -2.41 -14.07 2.08
N ARG A 106 -2.75 -13.43 0.95
CA ARG A 106 -2.85 -11.97 0.86
C ARG A 106 -3.95 -11.42 1.77
N SER A 107 -5.14 -12.02 1.77
CA SER A 107 -6.25 -11.57 2.63
C SER A 107 -5.89 -11.67 4.11
N ILE A 108 -5.23 -12.76 4.53
CA ILE A 108 -4.73 -12.91 5.90
C ILE A 108 -3.68 -11.84 6.21
N GLY A 109 -2.70 -11.65 5.34
CA GLY A 109 -1.67 -10.62 5.51
C GLY A 109 -2.25 -9.20 5.57
N ALA A 110 -3.27 -8.90 4.76
CA ALA A 110 -3.97 -7.62 4.77
C ALA A 110 -4.73 -7.41 6.08
N ALA A 111 -5.43 -8.43 6.59
CA ALA A 111 -6.15 -8.35 7.86
C ALA A 111 -5.18 -8.14 9.05
N VAL A 112 -4.10 -8.93 9.12
CA VAL A 112 -3.07 -8.80 10.16
C VAL A 112 -2.37 -7.45 10.08
N GLY A 113 -1.96 -7.04 8.88
CA GLY A 113 -1.33 -5.74 8.65
C GLY A 113 -2.22 -4.57 9.04
N LEU A 114 -3.51 -4.60 8.64
CA LEU A 114 -4.49 -3.59 9.02
C LEU A 114 -4.73 -3.55 10.53
N ALA A 115 -4.77 -4.70 11.21
CA ALA A 115 -4.92 -4.75 12.66
C ALA A 115 -3.71 -4.13 13.38
N ILE A 116 -2.49 -4.45 12.97
CA ILE A 116 -1.26 -3.91 13.56
C ILE A 116 -1.17 -2.40 13.30
N LEU A 117 -1.23 -1.98 12.04
CA LEU A 117 -1.12 -0.56 11.67
C LEU A 117 -2.29 0.26 12.22
N GLY A 118 -3.49 -0.31 12.25
CA GLY A 118 -4.67 0.31 12.86
C GLY A 118 -4.53 0.47 14.37
N THR A 119 -3.90 -0.49 15.06
CA THR A 119 -3.59 -0.38 16.49
C THR A 119 -2.58 0.74 16.74
N ILE A 120 -1.49 0.80 15.97
CA ILE A 120 -0.48 1.87 16.05
C ILE A 120 -1.15 3.23 15.82
N LEU A 121 -1.98 3.35 14.79
CA LEU A 121 -2.70 4.57 14.48
C LEU A 121 -3.66 4.97 15.60
N THR A 122 -4.44 4.05 16.12
CA THR A 122 -5.42 4.32 17.19
C THR A 122 -4.73 4.74 18.50
N GLN A 123 -3.61 4.10 18.85
CA GLN A 123 -2.78 4.49 20.00
C GLN A 123 -2.13 5.87 19.79
N GLY A 124 -1.65 6.15 18.57
CA GLY A 124 -1.13 7.46 18.19
C GLY A 124 -2.20 8.55 18.24
N LEU A 125 -3.42 8.27 17.79
CA LEU A 125 -4.55 9.20 17.90
C LEU A 125 -4.89 9.47 19.36
N ALA A 126 -5.02 8.44 20.19
CA ALA A 126 -5.39 8.59 21.60
C ALA A 126 -4.38 9.48 22.36
N THR A 127 -3.09 9.33 22.07
CA THR A 127 -2.02 10.14 22.68
C THR A 127 -1.89 11.54 22.08
N SER A 128 -2.08 11.70 20.77
CA SER A 128 -1.92 12.99 20.09
C SER A 128 -3.13 13.90 20.25
N ILE A 129 -4.35 13.35 20.16
CA ILE A 129 -5.60 14.11 20.30
C ILE A 129 -5.74 14.67 21.72
N THR A 130 -5.38 13.90 22.75
CA THR A 130 -5.42 14.37 24.16
C THR A 130 -4.46 15.52 24.43
N ARG A 131 -3.40 15.67 23.62
CA ARG A 131 -2.42 16.76 23.74
C ARG A 131 -2.93 18.11 23.20
N TYR A 132 -3.85 18.07 22.24
CA TYR A 132 -4.34 19.27 21.54
C TYR A 132 -5.83 19.57 21.79
N LEU A 133 -6.59 18.68 22.44
CA LEU A 133 -7.99 18.91 22.77
C LEU A 133 -8.18 19.51 24.18
N PRO A 134 -9.15 20.42 24.37
CA PRO A 134 -9.59 20.84 25.69
C PRO A 134 -10.19 19.66 26.48
N PRO A 135 -10.05 19.62 27.83
CA PRO A 135 -10.42 18.46 28.66
C PRO A 135 -11.87 17.97 28.48
N SER A 136 -12.80 18.88 28.18
CA SER A 136 -14.22 18.59 27.96
C SER A 136 -14.51 17.82 26.66
N ALA A 137 -13.67 17.97 25.64
CA ALA A 137 -13.80 17.24 24.37
C ALA A 137 -13.20 15.82 24.49
N VAL A 138 -12.15 15.65 25.29
CA VAL A 138 -11.55 14.34 25.61
C VAL A 138 -12.57 13.43 26.31
N GLN A 139 -13.38 13.99 27.22
CA GLN A 139 -14.38 13.23 27.96
C GLN A 139 -15.52 12.72 27.06
N LYS A 140 -16.00 13.53 26.11
CA LYS A 140 -16.99 13.10 25.10
C LYS A 140 -16.45 11.97 24.20
N LEU A 141 -15.17 12.02 23.85
CA LEU A 141 -14.53 11.00 23.02
C LEU A 141 -14.37 9.67 23.77
N GLN A 142 -14.00 9.72 25.05
CA GLN A 142 -13.89 8.54 25.92
C GLN A 142 -15.26 7.91 26.22
N SER A 143 -16.32 8.72 26.29
CA SER A 143 -17.69 8.27 26.58
C SER A 143 -18.34 7.50 25.43
N SER A 144 -17.84 7.64 24.20
CA SER A 144 -18.44 6.99 23.03
C SER A 144 -18.20 5.49 22.93
N GLY A 145 -17.41 4.86 23.83
CA GLY A 145 -17.20 3.40 23.91
C GLY A 145 -16.46 2.77 22.72
N ASN A 146 -16.55 3.40 21.55
CA ASN A 146 -15.75 3.17 20.36
C ASN A 146 -14.50 4.02 20.51
N GLY A 147 -13.47 3.50 21.18
CA GLY A 147 -12.18 4.16 21.29
C GLY A 147 -11.75 4.64 19.91
N SER A 148 -11.81 5.96 19.68
CA SER A 148 -11.51 6.71 18.46
C SER A 148 -11.16 5.80 17.28
N SER A 149 -12.15 5.11 16.68
CA SER A 149 -11.81 4.25 15.56
C SER A 149 -11.21 5.15 14.49
N ALA A 150 -9.99 4.87 14.04
CA ALA A 150 -9.30 5.74 13.09
C ALA A 150 -10.21 6.10 11.90
N ALA A 151 -11.07 5.15 11.50
CA ALA A 151 -12.14 5.30 10.52
C ALA A 151 -13.12 6.47 10.79
N ALA A 152 -13.55 6.69 12.04
CA ALA A 152 -14.47 7.77 12.39
C ALA A 152 -13.83 9.16 12.27
N VAL A 153 -12.50 9.25 12.43
CA VAL A 153 -11.74 10.50 12.28
C VAL A 153 -11.47 10.84 10.81
N PHE A 154 -11.50 9.83 9.93
CA PHE A 154 -11.37 10.02 8.48
C PHE A 154 -12.69 10.36 7.77
N ASP A 155 -13.84 10.35 8.46
CA ASP A 155 -15.14 10.68 7.87
C ASP A 155 -15.33 12.21 7.76
N PRO A 156 -15.31 12.79 6.53
CA PRO A 156 -15.42 14.23 6.34
C PRO A 156 -16.77 14.80 6.80
N ALA A 157 -17.83 14.00 6.79
CA ALA A 157 -19.17 14.42 7.21
C ALA A 157 -19.24 14.63 8.72
N GLN A 158 -18.53 13.78 9.49
CA GLN A 158 -18.39 13.93 10.94
C GLN A 158 -17.52 15.15 11.28
N LEU A 159 -16.51 15.46 10.46
CA LEU A 159 -15.60 16.59 10.68
C LEU A 159 -16.21 17.96 10.35
N SER A 160 -17.16 18.05 9.41
CA SER A 160 -17.79 19.31 9.01
C SER A 160 -18.71 19.93 10.07
N HIS A 161 -19.14 19.15 11.07
CA HIS A 161 -19.98 19.63 12.17
C HIS A 161 -19.19 20.09 13.40
N LEU A 162 -17.86 19.98 13.38
CA LEU A 162 -17.00 20.32 14.51
C LEU A 162 -16.55 21.79 14.48
N PRO A 163 -16.44 22.46 15.65
CA PRO A 163 -15.82 23.77 15.77
C PRO A 163 -14.42 23.81 15.12
N PRO A 164 -14.04 24.90 14.44
CA PRO A 164 -12.81 24.98 13.65
C PRO A 164 -11.53 24.72 14.46
N ALA A 165 -11.52 25.05 15.76
CA ALA A 165 -10.41 24.75 16.66
C ALA A 165 -10.22 23.24 16.89
N ILE A 166 -11.32 22.48 16.97
CA ILE A 166 -11.29 21.02 17.15
C ILE A 166 -10.87 20.35 15.83
N ALA A 167 -11.33 20.86 14.69
CA ALA A 167 -10.91 20.37 13.38
C ALA A 167 -9.41 20.56 13.12
N ALA A 168 -8.82 21.69 13.54
CA ALA A 168 -7.38 21.93 13.44
C ALA A 168 -6.58 20.99 14.36
N ALA A 169 -7.02 20.80 15.60
CA ALA A 169 -6.40 19.88 16.55
C ALA A 169 -6.45 18.42 16.09
N ILE A 170 -7.57 17.98 15.50
CA ILE A 170 -7.71 16.64 14.91
C ILE A 170 -6.76 16.48 13.73
N ARG A 171 -6.63 17.48 12.84
CA ARG A 171 -5.70 17.41 11.69
C ARG A 171 -4.24 17.27 12.14
N HIS A 172 -3.83 18.04 13.14
CA HIS A 172 -2.49 17.93 13.72
C HIS A 172 -2.28 16.58 14.41
N GLY A 173 -3.23 16.16 15.26
CA GLY A 173 -3.14 14.86 15.93
C GLY A 173 -3.15 13.68 14.96
N LEU A 174 -3.85 13.79 13.84
CA LEU A 174 -3.86 12.77 12.79
C LEU A 174 -2.53 12.72 12.03
N ALA A 175 -1.94 13.88 11.71
CA ALA A 175 -0.64 13.94 11.08
C ALA A 175 0.45 13.31 11.98
N ASP A 176 0.45 13.65 13.28
CA ASP A 176 1.38 13.08 14.27
C ASP A 176 1.16 11.56 14.42
N ALA A 177 -0.08 11.09 14.40
CA ALA A 177 -0.40 9.68 14.56
C ALA A 177 -0.12 8.83 13.32
N LEU A 178 -0.08 9.42 12.12
CA LEU A 178 0.27 8.72 10.88
C LEU A 178 1.77 8.48 10.73
N HIS A 179 2.60 9.35 11.30
CA HIS A 179 4.06 9.21 11.25
C HIS A 179 4.58 7.84 11.73
N PRO A 180 4.20 7.32 12.92
CA PRO A 180 4.64 5.99 13.36
C PRO A 180 4.08 4.86 12.48
N VAL A 181 2.95 5.06 11.80
CA VAL A 181 2.38 4.05 10.88
C VAL A 181 3.25 3.92 9.63
N PHE A 182 3.67 5.03 9.03
CA PHE A 182 4.57 5.00 7.88
C PHE A 182 5.94 4.44 8.25
N LEU A 183 6.46 4.81 9.42
CA LEU A 183 7.73 4.29 9.92
C LEU A 183 7.66 2.78 10.20
N ALA A 184 6.55 2.28 10.74
CA ALA A 184 6.31 0.84 10.92
C ALA A 184 6.15 0.08 9.59
N GLY A 185 5.75 0.75 8.51
CA GLY A 185 5.69 0.17 7.17
C GLY A 185 7.07 -0.16 6.58
N VAL A 186 8.09 0.66 6.86
CA VAL A 186 9.47 0.49 6.34
C VAL A 186 10.07 -0.89 6.68
N PRO A 187 10.09 -1.37 7.94
CA PRO A 187 10.63 -2.70 8.24
C PRO A 187 9.83 -3.83 7.60
N ILE A 188 8.51 -3.68 7.43
CA ILE A 188 7.66 -4.68 6.74
C ILE A 188 8.10 -4.80 5.27
N ILE A 189 8.32 -3.67 4.60
CA ILE A 189 8.80 -3.63 3.22
C ILE A 189 10.23 -4.20 3.13
N ALA A 190 11.09 -3.89 4.10
CA ALA A 190 12.44 -4.44 4.16
C ALA A 190 12.43 -5.97 4.30
N ILE A 191 11.57 -6.52 5.15
CA ILE A 191 11.38 -7.98 5.28
C ILE A 191 10.89 -8.57 3.96
N ALA A 192 9.91 -7.94 3.29
CA ALA A 192 9.43 -8.39 1.99
C ALA A 192 10.53 -8.33 0.90
N PHE A 193 11.39 -7.31 0.94
CA PHE A 193 12.54 -7.18 0.06
C PHE A 193 13.55 -8.29 0.29
N ILE A 194 13.92 -8.55 1.54
CA ILE A 194 14.83 -9.64 1.91
C ILE A 194 14.24 -11.00 1.51
N ALA A 195 12.97 -11.26 1.82
CA ALA A 195 12.29 -12.49 1.41
C ALA A 195 12.28 -12.67 -0.12
N THR A 196 12.12 -11.57 -0.86
CA THR A 196 12.15 -11.57 -2.33
C THR A 196 13.53 -11.90 -2.90
N LEU A 197 14.61 -11.57 -2.19
CA LEU A 197 15.97 -11.97 -2.60
C LEU A 197 16.13 -13.50 -2.64
N PHE A 198 15.43 -14.23 -1.77
CA PHE A 198 15.45 -15.70 -1.72
C PHE A 198 14.57 -16.36 -2.78
N ILE A 199 13.76 -15.61 -3.54
CA ILE A 199 12.96 -16.18 -4.63
C ILE A 199 13.89 -16.60 -5.78
N PRO A 200 13.88 -17.88 -6.19
CA PRO A 200 14.64 -18.33 -7.35
C PRO A 200 14.07 -17.72 -8.64
N GLU A 201 14.96 -17.27 -9.52
CA GLU A 201 14.61 -16.71 -10.82
C GLU A 201 14.38 -17.88 -11.80
N VAL A 202 13.15 -18.36 -11.89
CA VAL A 202 12.74 -19.35 -12.89
C VAL A 202 12.31 -18.55 -14.13
N PRO A 203 12.96 -18.70 -15.29
CA PRO A 203 12.55 -17.95 -16.49
C PRO A 203 11.06 -18.21 -16.81
N LEU A 204 10.37 -17.19 -17.31
CA LEU A 204 8.97 -17.33 -17.75
C LEU A 204 8.82 -18.55 -18.67
N ARG A 205 7.85 -19.44 -18.40
CA ARG A 205 7.55 -20.57 -19.29
C ARG A 205 7.14 -20.07 -20.68
N GLN A 206 8.08 -20.07 -21.63
CA GLN A 206 7.86 -19.72 -23.04
C GLN A 206 7.22 -20.85 -23.87
N THR A 207 6.91 -22.00 -23.28
CA THR A 207 6.51 -23.23 -23.99
C THR A 207 5.07 -23.23 -24.56
N ALA A 208 4.24 -22.22 -24.30
CA ALA A 208 2.87 -22.20 -24.83
C ALA A 208 2.79 -21.82 -26.32
N HIS A 209 3.70 -20.99 -26.85
CA HIS A 209 3.63 -20.54 -28.24
C HIS A 209 4.26 -21.54 -29.24
N VAL A 210 5.18 -22.39 -28.79
CA VAL A 210 5.85 -23.37 -29.67
C VAL A 210 5.00 -24.64 -29.89
N ALA A 211 4.19 -25.04 -28.91
CA ALA A 211 3.32 -26.22 -29.03
C ALA A 211 2.12 -25.98 -29.96
N ALA A 212 1.49 -24.80 -29.88
CA ALA A 212 0.37 -24.44 -30.75
C ALA A 212 0.80 -24.27 -32.22
N GLY A 213 1.99 -23.71 -32.47
CA GLY A 213 2.55 -23.60 -33.83
C GLY A 213 2.94 -24.95 -34.45
N LYS A 214 3.42 -25.91 -33.65
CA LYS A 214 3.73 -27.26 -34.12
C LYS A 214 2.49 -28.12 -34.38
N GLN A 215 1.40 -27.93 -33.63
CA GLN A 215 0.13 -28.62 -33.88
C GLN A 215 -0.59 -28.07 -35.11
N ALA A 216 -0.50 -26.77 -35.38
CA ALA A 216 -1.08 -26.16 -36.59
C ALA A 216 -0.27 -26.43 -37.87
N ALA A 217 1.04 -26.70 -37.76
CA ALA A 217 1.89 -27.06 -38.91
C ALA A 217 1.94 -28.58 -39.18
N ALA A 218 1.32 -29.40 -38.31
CA ALA A 218 1.22 -30.85 -38.45
C ALA A 218 -0.20 -31.31 -38.84
N GLN A 219 -1.10 -30.37 -39.14
CA GLN A 219 -2.41 -30.57 -39.76
C GLN A 219 -2.37 -30.00 -41.18
#